data_AF-A0A245ZKM2-F1
#
_entry.id   AF-A0A245ZKM2-F1
#
_cell.length_a   1.000
_cell.length_b   1.000
_cell.length_c   1.000
_cell.angle_alpha   90.00
_cell.angle_beta   90.00
_cell.angle_gamma   90.00
#
_symmetry.space_group_name_H-M   'P 1'
#
loop_
_entity.id
_entity.type
_entity.pdbx_description
1 polymer ?
#
loop_
_entity_poly.entity_id
_entity_poly.type
_entity_poly.pdbx_seq_one_letter_code
_entity_poly.pdbx_strand_id
1 'polypeptide(L)'
;MARQPCVYILASGKHGTLYIGVTSNLLARLHQHRAGLIEGFTSRYGVHRLVWFEMADTMEAAIGREKQLKKWDRDWKLRLVEENNPGWVDLAINLGFEQVENTARMDSRLRGNDGIVTDDRD
;
A
#
# COMPACT_ATOMS: atom_id res chain seq x y z
N MET A 1 -16.79 9.77 -12.06
CA MET A 1 -16.50 9.49 -10.64
C MET A 1 -15.54 10.54 -10.13
N ALA A 2 -15.81 11.11 -8.96
CA ALA A 2 -14.97 12.15 -8.38
C ALA A 2 -13.57 11.60 -8.08
N ARG A 3 -12.54 12.31 -8.54
CA ARG A 3 -11.15 12.02 -8.18
C ARG A 3 -10.89 12.71 -6.86
N GLN A 4 -10.60 11.93 -5.82
CA GLN A 4 -10.28 12.48 -4.52
C GLN A 4 -8.87 12.04 -4.13
N PRO A 5 -7.97 12.99 -3.84
CA PRO A 5 -6.62 12.67 -3.38
C PRO A 5 -6.64 11.75 -2.17
N CYS A 6 -5.78 10.75 -2.18
CA CYS A 6 -5.60 9.86 -1.05
C CYS A 6 -4.14 9.42 -0.95
N VAL A 7 -3.72 9.14 0.27
CA VAL A 7 -2.50 8.39 0.56
C VAL A 7 -2.88 6.97 0.97
N TYR A 8 -2.09 5.98 0.56
CA TYR A 8 -2.39 4.58 0.83
C TYR A 8 -1.14 3.79 1.18
N ILE A 9 -1.34 2.70 1.93
CA ILE A 9 -0.31 1.74 2.29
C ILE A 9 -0.72 0.36 1.79
N LEU A 10 0.12 -0.22 0.94
CA LEU A 10 0.03 -1.61 0.53
C LEU A 10 1.06 -2.45 1.30
N ALA A 11 0.74 -3.71 1.54
CA ALA A 11 1.64 -4.66 2.19
C ALA A 11 1.71 -6.00 1.44
N SER A 12 2.86 -6.67 1.50
CA SER A 12 2.97 -8.08 1.10
C SER A 12 2.45 -9.05 2.16
N GLY A 13 2.32 -8.60 3.40
CA GLY A 13 1.82 -9.39 4.52
C GLY A 13 2.10 -8.71 5.86
N LYS A 14 1.68 -9.35 6.96
CA LYS A 14 1.95 -8.84 8.31
C LYS A 14 3.45 -8.74 8.55
N HIS A 15 3.92 -7.55 8.91
CA HIS A 15 5.34 -7.21 9.09
C HIS A 15 6.20 -7.42 7.81
N GLY A 16 5.59 -7.47 6.63
CA GLY A 16 6.26 -7.59 5.34
C GLY A 16 6.71 -6.25 4.77
N THR A 17 6.98 -6.22 3.47
CA THR A 17 7.31 -5.00 2.73
C THR A 17 6.11 -4.06 2.73
N LEU A 18 6.37 -2.77 2.97
CA LEU A 18 5.35 -1.73 2.90
C LEU A 18 5.63 -0.84 1.69
N TYR A 19 4.58 -0.57 0.93
CA TYR A 19 4.59 0.41 -0.14
C TYR A 19 3.65 1.56 0.25
N ILE A 20 4.13 2.79 0.12
CA ILE A 20 3.36 3.99 0.45
C ILE A 20 3.30 4.83 -0.82
N GLY A 21 2.09 5.21 -1.23
CA GLY A 21 1.87 6.03 -2.41
C GLY A 21 0.71 6.98 -2.24
N VAL A 22 0.58 7.89 -3.21
CA VAL A 22 -0.55 8.80 -3.35
C VAL A 22 -1.25 8.57 -4.68
N THR A 23 -2.54 8.84 -4.73
CA THR A 23 -3.29 8.84 -6.00
C THR A 23 -4.53 9.70 -5.88
N SER A 24 -5.05 10.17 -7.01
CA SER A 24 -6.37 10.81 -7.08
C SER A 24 -7.49 9.81 -7.40
N ASN A 25 -7.15 8.54 -7.66
CA ASN A 25 -8.11 7.48 -7.96
C ASN A 25 -7.63 6.14 -7.38
N LEU A 26 -8.01 5.90 -6.12
CA LEU A 26 -7.63 4.69 -5.38
C LEU A 26 -8.10 3.41 -6.09
N LEU A 27 -9.33 3.36 -6.57
CA LEU A 27 -9.90 2.18 -7.25
C LEU A 27 -9.09 1.83 -8.50
N ALA A 28 -8.81 2.81 -9.37
CA ALA A 28 -8.02 2.57 -10.57
C ALA A 28 -6.60 2.10 -10.23
N ARG A 29 -5.98 2.68 -9.20
CA ARG A 29 -4.62 2.30 -8.77
C ARG A 29 -4.57 0.89 -8.18
N LEU A 30 -5.56 0.52 -7.37
CA LEU A 30 -5.71 -0.84 -6.85
C LEU A 30 -5.90 -1.86 -7.98
N HIS A 31 -6.75 -1.54 -8.96
CA HIS A 31 -6.93 -2.37 -10.14
C HIS A 31 -5.61 -2.56 -10.90
N GLN A 32 -4.87 -1.49 -11.16
CA GLN A 32 -3.56 -1.54 -11.82
C GLN A 32 -2.56 -2.42 -11.08
N HIS A 33 -2.47 -2.28 -9.76
CA HIS A 33 -1.56 -3.10 -8.93
C HIS A 33 -1.97 -4.57 -8.85
N ARG A 34 -3.27 -4.89 -8.85
CA ARG A 34 -3.79 -6.26 -8.73
C ARG A 34 -3.79 -7.00 -10.05
N ALA A 35 -4.14 -6.33 -11.14
CA ALA A 35 -4.12 -6.89 -12.47
C ALA A 35 -2.70 -7.06 -13.02
N GLY A 36 -1.67 -6.68 -12.26
CA GLY A 36 -0.27 -6.74 -12.70
C GLY A 36 0.02 -5.83 -13.90
N LEU A 37 -0.86 -4.87 -14.19
CA LEU A 37 -0.78 -3.98 -15.34
C LEU A 37 0.37 -2.97 -15.21
N ILE A 38 0.92 -2.83 -14.01
CA ILE A 38 2.20 -2.18 -13.78
C ILE A 38 3.27 -3.29 -13.81
N GLU A 39 3.92 -3.47 -14.96
CA GLU A 39 5.12 -4.31 -15.05
C GLU A 39 6.17 -3.76 -14.07
N GLY A 40 6.46 -4.51 -13.00
CA GLY A 40 7.40 -4.06 -11.97
C GLY A 40 7.23 -4.71 -10.59
N PHE A 41 7.79 -4.03 -9.58
CA PHE A 41 8.04 -4.54 -8.22
C PHE A 41 6.79 -5.08 -7.50
N THR A 42 5.60 -4.52 -7.69
CA THR A 42 4.39 -5.00 -6.98
C THR A 42 3.98 -6.42 -7.39
N SER A 43 4.17 -6.80 -8.66
CA SER A 43 4.03 -8.18 -9.14
C SER A 43 5.18 -9.10 -8.65
N ARG A 44 6.40 -8.57 -8.52
CA ARG A 44 7.58 -9.34 -8.07
C ARG A 44 7.60 -9.62 -6.56
N TYR A 45 6.97 -8.79 -5.73
CA TYR A 45 7.03 -8.89 -4.26
C TYR A 45 5.68 -9.13 -3.58
N GLY A 46 4.59 -9.33 -4.34
CA GLY A 46 3.27 -9.68 -3.80
C GLY A 46 2.62 -8.56 -2.97
N VAL A 47 2.98 -7.30 -3.21
CA VAL A 47 2.48 -6.14 -2.44
C VAL A 47 1.14 -5.69 -3.03
N HIS A 48 0.08 -6.48 -2.81
CA HIS A 48 -1.25 -6.24 -3.37
C HIS A 48 -2.32 -5.94 -2.32
N ARG A 49 -2.01 -6.16 -1.04
CA ARG A 49 -2.98 -5.99 0.05
C ARG A 49 -3.06 -4.54 0.46
N LEU A 50 -4.25 -3.95 0.37
CA LEU A 50 -4.49 -2.61 0.92
C LEU A 50 -4.71 -2.74 2.42
N VAL A 51 -3.80 -2.21 3.23
CA VAL A 51 -3.88 -2.35 4.69
C VAL A 51 -4.29 -1.05 5.39
N TRP A 52 -4.11 0.10 4.72
CA TRP A 52 -4.48 1.40 5.23
C TRP A 52 -4.61 2.42 4.08
N PHE A 53 -5.51 3.39 4.21
CA PHE A 53 -5.57 4.58 3.34
C PHE A 53 -6.22 5.75 4.09
N GLU A 54 -5.92 6.97 3.65
CA GLU A 54 -6.47 8.21 4.18
C GLU A 54 -6.80 9.13 3.01
N MET A 55 -8.06 9.61 2.98
CA MET A 55 -8.51 10.59 1.99
C MET A 55 -8.02 11.97 2.41
N ALA A 56 -7.57 12.77 1.45
CA ALA A 56 -7.12 14.14 1.66
C ALA A 56 -7.99 15.12 0.89
N ASP A 57 -8.11 16.34 1.43
CA ASP A 57 -8.88 17.41 0.79
C ASP A 57 -8.19 17.92 -0.48
N THR A 58 -6.85 17.90 -0.50
CA THR A 58 -6.04 18.34 -1.65
C THR A 58 -4.91 17.36 -1.96
N MET A 59 -4.38 17.46 -3.18
CA MET A 59 -3.25 16.62 -3.60
C MET A 59 -1.98 16.97 -2.82
N GLU A 60 -1.77 18.25 -2.52
CA GLU A 60 -0.66 18.73 -1.71
C GLU A 60 -0.71 18.15 -0.30
N ALA A 61 -1.90 18.05 0.29
CA ALA A 61 -2.10 17.41 1.59
C ALA A 61 -1.76 15.91 1.54
N ALA A 62 -2.20 15.21 0.50
CA ALA A 62 -1.86 13.79 0.30
C ALA A 62 -0.34 13.60 0.15
N ILE A 63 0.33 14.40 -0.68
CA ILE A 63 1.79 14.35 -0.89
C ILE A 63 2.53 14.69 0.41
N GLY A 64 2.06 15.69 1.15
CA GLY A 64 2.63 16.05 2.46
C GLY A 64 2.54 14.90 3.46
N ARG A 65 1.40 14.24 3.52
CA ARG A 65 1.16 13.06 4.37
C ARG A 65 2.03 11.89 3.96
N GLU A 66 2.15 11.62 2.65
CA GLU A 66 3.03 10.57 2.13
C GLU A 66 4.50 10.79 2.51
N LYS A 67 5.00 12.02 2.37
CA LYS A 67 6.36 12.39 2.79
C LYS A 67 6.57 12.21 4.29
N GLN A 68 5.57 12.54 5.11
CA GLN A 68 5.63 12.28 6.56
C GLN A 68 5.70 10.79 6.85
N LEU A 69 4.79 10.00 6.26
CA LEU A 69 4.75 8.56 6.44
C LEU A 69 6.05 7.92 5.97
N LYS A 70 6.60 8.28 4.81
CA LYS A 70 7.88 7.76 4.32
C LYS A 70 9.03 7.99 5.31
N LYS A 71 9.07 9.13 5.99
CA LYS A 71 10.08 9.49 7.02
C LYS A 71 9.90 8.79 8.37
N TRP A 72 8.73 8.25 8.68
CA TRP A 72 8.51 7.58 9.95
C TRP A 72 9.35 6.31 10.10
N ASP A 73 9.69 5.99 11.34
CA ASP A 73 10.24 4.69 11.66
C ASP A 73 9.25 3.57 11.32
N ARG A 74 9.81 2.40 11.02
CA ARG A 74 9.02 1.23 10.65
C ARG A 74 7.96 0.90 11.70
N ASP A 75 8.32 0.95 12.97
CA ASP A 75 7.41 0.61 14.08
C ASP A 75 6.21 1.55 14.13
N TRP A 76 6.38 2.83 13.79
CA TRP A 76 5.27 3.79 13.79
C TRP A 76 4.31 3.52 12.63
N LYS A 77 4.84 3.14 11.47
CA LYS A 77 4.02 2.69 10.33
C LYS A 77 3.22 1.44 10.67
N LEU A 78 3.86 0.47 11.34
CA LEU A 78 3.19 -0.76 11.77
C LEU A 78 2.09 -0.46 12.77
N ARG A 79 2.36 0.38 13.78
CA ARG A 79 1.35 0.82 14.76
C ARG A 79 0.17 1.52 14.09
N LEU A 80 0.41 2.44 13.15
CA LEU A 80 -0.65 3.11 12.40
C LEU A 80 -1.58 2.10 11.71
N VAL A 81 -1.00 1.07 11.07
CA VAL A 81 -1.78 0.01 10.44
C VAL A 81 -2.50 -0.83 11.50
N GLU A 82 -1.85 -1.23 12.59
CA GLU A 82 -2.43 -2.10 13.62
C GLU A 82 -3.54 -1.42 14.42
N GLU A 83 -3.45 -0.11 14.67
CA GLU A 83 -4.49 0.68 15.34
C GLU A 83 -5.78 0.75 14.52
N ASN A 84 -5.66 0.82 13.19
CA ASN A 84 -6.81 0.94 12.29
C ASN A 84 -7.28 -0.41 11.73
N ASN A 85 -6.37 -1.39 11.64
CA ASN A 85 -6.56 -2.68 10.98
C ASN A 85 -5.70 -3.76 11.65
N PRO A 86 -6.02 -4.16 12.90
CA PRO A 86 -5.21 -5.10 13.68
C PRO A 86 -5.10 -6.48 13.02
N GLY A 87 -6.11 -6.86 12.22
CA GLY A 87 -6.13 -8.11 11.46
C GLY A 87 -5.32 -8.08 10.17
N TRP A 88 -4.76 -6.93 9.78
CA TRP A 88 -4.10 -6.76 8.48
C TRP A 88 -4.98 -7.26 7.33
N VAL A 89 -6.29 -6.99 7.46
CA VAL A 89 -7.31 -7.38 6.50
C VAL A 89 -7.15 -6.54 5.25
N ASP A 90 -7.41 -7.15 4.10
CA ASP A 90 -7.37 -6.44 2.82
C ASP A 90 -8.57 -5.50 2.68
N LEU A 91 -8.36 -4.21 2.90
CA LEU A 91 -9.41 -3.19 2.86
C LEU A 91 -9.98 -2.99 1.46
N ALA A 92 -9.26 -3.40 0.41
CA ALA A 92 -9.76 -3.31 -0.95
C ALA A 92 -10.97 -4.23 -1.20
N ILE A 93 -11.18 -5.26 -0.37
CA ILE A 93 -12.40 -6.09 -0.43
C ILE A 93 -13.64 -5.22 -0.18
N ASN A 94 -13.57 -4.32 0.80
CA ASN A 94 -14.66 -3.40 1.12
C ASN A 94 -14.91 -2.36 0.01
N LEU A 95 -13.97 -2.22 -0.92
CA LEU A 95 -14.07 -1.33 -2.08
C LEU A 95 -14.56 -2.08 -3.35
N GLY A 96 -14.97 -3.34 -3.21
CA GLY A 96 -15.52 -4.16 -4.30
C GLY A 96 -14.47 -4.98 -5.07
N PHE A 97 -13.26 -5.14 -4.54
CA PHE A 97 -12.26 -6.04 -5.13
C PHE A 97 -12.34 -7.45 -4.55
N GLU A 98 -11.86 -8.44 -5.32
CA GLU A 98 -11.74 -9.82 -4.85
C GLU A 98 -10.65 -9.97 -3.79
N GLN A 99 -10.70 -11.02 -2.98
CA GLN A 99 -9.64 -11.27 -1.99
C GLN A 99 -8.34 -11.66 -2.69
N VAL A 100 -7.23 -11.02 -2.33
CA VAL A 100 -5.91 -11.47 -2.79
C VAL A 100 -5.55 -12.76 -2.04
N GLU A 101 -5.35 -13.85 -2.78
CA GLU A 101 -4.82 -15.12 -2.26
C GLU A 101 -3.56 -14.86 -1.40
N ASN A 102 -3.51 -15.47 -0.22
CA ASN A 102 -2.44 -15.25 0.73
C ASN A 102 -1.18 -15.98 0.25
N THR A 103 -0.33 -15.31 -0.53
CA THR A 103 0.93 -15.88 -1.03
C THR A 103 1.98 -15.98 0.09
N ALA A 104 1.67 -16.72 1.15
CA ALA A 104 2.55 -16.99 2.29
C ALA A 104 3.72 -17.95 1.94
N ARG A 105 4.10 -18.05 0.66
CA ARG A 105 5.21 -18.88 0.17
C ARG A 105 6.01 -18.15 -0.91
N MET A 106 6.63 -17.02 -0.56
CA MET A 106 7.73 -16.48 -1.37
C MET A 106 9.00 -16.36 -0.52
N ASP A 107 10.06 -16.89 -1.10
CA ASP A 107 11.35 -17.29 -0.53
C ASP A 107 11.97 -16.23 0.41
N SER A 108 12.32 -16.66 1.62
CA SER A 108 12.99 -15.87 2.66
C SER A 108 14.28 -15.19 2.20
N ARG A 109 14.86 -15.64 1.07
CA ARG A 109 16.12 -15.10 0.49
C ARG A 109 15.98 -13.71 -0.15
N LEU A 110 14.75 -13.23 -0.40
CA LEU A 110 14.51 -11.87 -0.93
C LEU A 110 14.30 -10.81 0.16
N ARG A 111 14.43 -11.16 1.45
CA ARG A 111 14.46 -10.19 2.56
C ARG A 111 15.77 -9.40 2.54
N GLY A 112 15.92 -8.51 1.56
CA GLY A 112 16.86 -7.41 1.63
C GLY A 112 16.39 -6.41 2.68
N ASN A 113 17.32 -5.97 3.52
CA ASN A 113 17.13 -5.08 4.66
C ASN A 113 16.16 -3.91 4.35
N ASP A 114 15.21 -3.70 5.27
CA ASP A 114 14.50 -2.42 5.52
C ASP A 114 13.52 -1.86 4.46
N GLY A 115 13.13 -2.66 3.45
CA GLY A 115 12.36 -2.26 2.26
C GLY A 115 11.07 -1.43 2.45
N ILE A 116 11.23 -0.11 2.56
CA ILE A 116 10.25 0.88 2.13
C ILE A 116 10.57 1.18 0.67
N VAL A 117 9.67 0.82 -0.24
CA VAL A 117 9.85 1.10 -1.67
C VAL A 117 9.00 2.29 -2.04
N THR A 118 9.67 3.37 -2.44
CA THR A 118 9.04 4.55 -3.00
C THR A 118 9.11 4.43 -4.52
N ASP A 119 7.97 4.35 -5.19
CA ASP A 119 7.94 4.49 -6.65
C ASP A 119 7.73 5.98 -6.94
N ASP A 120 8.80 6.66 -7.33
CA ASP A 120 8.82 8.11 -7.62
C ASP A 120 8.20 8.45 -8.99
N ARG A 121 7.08 7.81 -9.36
CA ARG A 121 6.33 8.11 -10.58
C ARG A 121 4.85 8.32 -10.30
N ASP A 122 4.48 9.57 -10.08
CA ASP A 122 3.24 10.21 -10.56
C ASP A 122 3.45 11.73 -10.56
#